data_AF-A0A2N2HG50-F1
#
_entry.id   AF-A0A2N2HG50-F1
#
_cell.length_a   1.000
_cell.length_b   1.000
_cell.length_c   1.000
_cell.angle_alpha   90.00
_cell.angle_beta   90.00
_cell.angle_gamma   90.00
#
_symmetry.space_group_name_H-M   'P 1'
#
loop_
_entity.id
_entity.type
_entity.pdbx_description
1 polymer ?
#
loop_
_entity_poly.entity_id
_entity_poly.type
_entity_poly.pdbx_seq_one_letter_code
_entity_poly.pdbx_strand_id
1 'polypeptide(L)'
;MAEVIVTKAPDGEEMTLNMGPHHPSTHGVLRFILHTDGEIIGRAVPDVGFLHRSIEKIGERHTLAQFMPYTDRVDYLAAMFCNEVWATASEKLLEVEVPKRALYLRCITGELNR
;
A
#
# COMPACT_ATOMS: atom_id res chain seq x y z
N MET A 1 -4.60 -24.00 5.85
CA MET A 1 -3.28 -24.63 5.72
C MET A 1 -2.77 -24.31 4.33
N ALA A 2 -1.80 -23.40 4.20
CA ALA A 2 -1.23 -23.04 2.90
C ALA A 2 -0.24 -24.14 2.52
N GLU A 3 -0.65 -24.98 1.57
CA GLU A 3 0.19 -26.04 1.03
C GLU A 3 1.30 -25.39 0.18
N VAL A 4 2.56 -25.57 0.59
CA VAL A 4 3.71 -25.16 -0.21
C VAL A 4 3.79 -26.15 -1.37
N ILE A 5 3.27 -25.75 -2.54
CA ILE A 5 3.43 -26.53 -3.77
C ILE A 5 4.88 -26.37 -4.22
N VAL A 6 5.76 -27.26 -3.76
CA VAL A 6 7.11 -27.41 -4.31
C VAL A 6 6.98 -28.33 -5.53
N THR A 7 6.91 -27.76 -6.74
CA THR A 7 7.14 -28.54 -7.95
C THR A 7 8.64 -28.85 -8.01
N LYS A 8 9.03 -30.03 -7.54
CA LYS A 8 10.43 -30.45 -7.46
C LYS A 8 10.91 -30.94 -8.83
N ALA A 9 12.05 -30.44 -9.27
CA ALA A 9 12.91 -31.15 -10.21
C ALA A 9 14.28 -31.44 -9.56
N PRO A 10 14.93 -32.57 -9.86
CA PRO A 10 16.31 -32.83 -9.44
C PRO A 10 17.30 -32.10 -10.38
N ASP A 11 18.46 -31.72 -9.85
CA ASP A 11 19.65 -31.22 -10.56
C ASP A 11 19.50 -29.88 -11.31
N GLY A 12 19.67 -28.75 -10.60
CA GLY A 12 19.87 -27.43 -11.22
C GLY A 12 18.66 -26.82 -11.94
N GLU A 13 17.47 -27.43 -11.78
CA GLU A 13 16.23 -26.97 -12.40
C GLU A 13 15.47 -25.96 -11.52
N GLU A 14 14.87 -24.96 -12.17
CA GLU A 14 14.12 -23.85 -11.57
C GLU A 14 12.89 -24.35 -10.80
N MET A 15 12.82 -24.07 -9.49
CA MET A 15 11.67 -24.39 -8.64
C MET A 15 10.71 -23.21 -8.52
N THR A 16 9.40 -23.49 -8.56
CA THR A 16 8.37 -22.51 -8.24
C THR A 16 7.98 -22.64 -6.77
N LEU A 17 8.18 -21.59 -5.99
CA LEU A 17 7.86 -21.50 -4.56
C LEU A 17 6.74 -20.47 -4.34
N ASN A 18 5.69 -20.90 -3.65
CA ASN A 18 4.61 -20.02 -3.23
C ASN A 18 4.88 -19.47 -1.82
N MET A 19 5.41 -18.25 -1.74
CA MET A 19 5.60 -17.55 -0.48
C MET A 19 4.29 -16.84 -0.12
N GLY A 20 3.53 -17.50 0.76
CA GLY A 20 2.13 -17.16 1.04
C GLY A 20 1.89 -15.83 1.76
N PRO A 21 0.63 -15.37 1.78
CA PRO A 21 0.28 -13.98 2.13
C PRO A 21 0.36 -13.63 3.62
N HIS A 22 0.48 -14.63 4.50
CA HIS A 22 0.62 -14.46 5.96
C HIS A 22 1.97 -14.96 6.48
N HIS A 23 2.94 -15.15 5.58
CA HIS A 23 4.26 -15.56 6.01
C HIS A 23 4.82 -14.50 6.98
N PRO A 24 5.36 -14.86 8.16
CA PRO A 24 5.79 -13.89 9.16
C PRO A 24 6.89 -12.93 8.68
N SER A 25 7.60 -13.30 7.60
CA SER A 25 8.62 -12.46 6.96
C SER A 25 8.06 -11.44 5.95
N THR A 26 6.77 -11.44 5.63
CA THR A 26 6.14 -10.40 4.80
C THR A 26 5.37 -9.43 5.70
N HIS A 27 5.88 -8.21 5.87
CA HIS A 27 5.10 -7.14 6.50
C HIS A 27 3.86 -6.84 5.64
N GLY A 28 2.66 -6.96 6.22
CA GLY A 28 1.40 -6.82 5.50
C GLY A 28 0.87 -8.16 4.96
N VAL A 29 0.07 -8.09 3.90
CA VAL A 29 -0.56 -9.27 3.27
C VAL A 29 -0.16 -9.29 1.80
N LEU A 30 0.88 -10.07 1.48
CA LEU A 30 1.47 -10.12 0.14
C LEU A 30 1.93 -11.54 -0.16
N ARG A 31 1.54 -12.05 -1.32
CA ARG A 31 1.99 -13.35 -1.81
C ARG A 31 3.01 -13.13 -2.92
N PHE A 32 4.09 -13.90 -2.90
CA PHE A 32 5.03 -13.98 -4.01
C PHE A 32 5.04 -15.38 -4.61
N ILE A 33 4.97 -15.45 -5.93
CA ILE A 33 5.30 -16.66 -6.70
C ILE A 33 6.75 -16.49 -7.12
N LEU A 34 7.64 -17.22 -6.46
CA LEU A 34 9.09 -17.14 -6.65
C LEU A 34 9.53 -18.27 -7.58
N HIS A 35 10.35 -17.94 -8.56
CA HIS A 35 11.11 -18.91 -9.33
C HIS A 35 12.58 -18.79 -8.91
N THR A 36 13.12 -19.86 -8.35
CA THR A 36 14.45 -19.89 -7.72
C THR A 36 15.14 -21.22 -8.01
N ASP A 37 16.46 -21.28 -7.91
CA ASP A 37 17.22 -22.54 -7.88
C ASP A 37 17.44 -23.05 -6.44
N GLY A 38 16.93 -22.32 -5.45
CA GLY A 38 17.06 -22.60 -4.02
C GLY A 38 17.89 -21.54 -3.29
N GLU A 39 18.82 -20.88 -3.98
CA GLU A 39 19.67 -19.83 -3.40
C GLU A 39 19.45 -18.47 -4.08
N ILE A 40 19.28 -18.46 -5.40
CA ILE A 40 19.14 -17.26 -6.21
C ILE A 40 17.73 -17.18 -6.80
N ILE A 41 17.05 -16.07 -6.55
CA ILE A 41 15.76 -15.77 -7.15
C ILE A 41 15.99 -15.29 -8.59
N GLY A 42 15.56 -16.09 -9.57
CA GLY A 42 15.55 -15.68 -10.98
C GLY A 42 14.36 -14.79 -11.31
N ARG A 43 13.20 -15.04 -10.68
CA ARG A 43 11.98 -14.25 -10.88
C ARG A 43 11.11 -14.23 -9.62
N ALA A 44 10.51 -13.08 -9.33
CA ALA A 44 9.49 -12.94 -8.29
C ALA A 44 8.26 -12.26 -8.89
N VAL A 45 7.10 -12.91 -8.81
CA VAL A 45 5.82 -12.35 -9.25
C VAL A 45 5.00 -12.00 -8.01
N PRO A 46 4.75 -10.70 -7.73
CA PRO A 46 3.87 -10.30 -6.65
C PRO A 46 2.41 -10.57 -7.04
N ASP A 47 1.70 -11.29 -6.17
CA ASP A 47 0.26 -11.49 -6.22
C ASP A 47 -0.38 -10.59 -5.14
N VAL A 48 -1.01 -9.51 -5.59
CA VAL A 48 -1.51 -8.40 -4.77
C VAL A 48 -3.04 -8.36 -4.76
N GLY A 49 -3.62 -7.63 -3.81
CA GLY A 49 -5.08 -7.39 -3.75
C GLY A 49 -5.79 -8.08 -2.60
N PHE A 50 -5.08 -8.86 -1.78
CA PHE A 50 -5.63 -9.46 -0.54
C PHE A 50 -6.11 -8.41 0.48
N LEU A 51 -5.65 -7.16 0.36
CA LEU A 51 -6.10 -6.02 1.17
C LEU A 51 -6.83 -4.97 0.32
N HIS A 52 -7.42 -5.35 -0.81
CA HIS A 52 -8.28 -4.45 -1.58
C HIS A 52 -9.54 -4.13 -0.78
N ARG A 53 -9.78 -2.84 -0.52
CA ARG A 53 -10.92 -2.34 0.29
C ARG A 53 -11.88 -1.45 -0.49
N SER A 54 -11.74 -1.40 -1.82
CA SER A 54 -12.58 -0.57 -2.71
C SER A 54 -12.69 0.90 -2.27
N ILE A 55 -11.57 1.48 -1.81
CA ILE A 55 -11.57 2.82 -1.19
C ILE A 55 -12.05 3.91 -2.15
N GLU A 56 -11.71 3.79 -3.43
CA GLU A 56 -12.18 4.70 -4.49
C GLU A 56 -13.71 4.65 -4.64
N LYS A 57 -14.28 3.44 -4.59
CA LYS A 57 -15.73 3.24 -4.67
C LYS A 57 -16.46 3.80 -3.46
N ILE A 58 -15.84 3.71 -2.28
CA ILE A 58 -16.34 4.36 -1.07
C ILE A 58 -16.32 5.88 -1.27
N GLY A 59 -15.25 6.43 -1.84
CA GLY A 59 -15.10 7.86 -2.14
C GLY A 59 -16.22 8.43 -2.99
N GLU A 60 -16.71 7.68 -4.00
CA GLU A 60 -17.85 8.12 -4.83
C GLU A 60 -19.13 8.44 -4.04
N ARG A 61 -19.30 7.84 -2.86
CA ARG A 61 -20.50 8.00 -2.01
C ARG A 61 -20.31 9.01 -0.88
N HIS A 62 -19.11 9.56 -0.70
CA HIS A 62 -18.78 10.46 0.40
C HIS A 62 -18.53 11.87 -0.13
N THR A 63 -18.86 12.88 0.68
CA THR A 63 -18.41 14.25 0.40
C THR A 63 -16.90 14.37 0.61
N LEU A 64 -16.28 15.44 0.07
CA LEU A 64 -14.84 15.68 0.20
C LEU A 64 -14.37 15.63 1.66
N ALA A 65 -15.13 16.24 2.57
CA ALA A 65 -14.81 16.23 4.00
C ALA A 65 -15.03 14.85 4.64
N GLN A 66 -16.09 14.14 4.25
CA GLN A 66 -16.38 12.79 4.76
C GLN A 66 -15.36 11.74 4.30
N PHE A 67 -14.71 11.96 3.16
CA PHE A 67 -13.70 11.04 2.64
C PHE A 67 -12.33 11.18 3.33
N MET A 68 -12.06 12.28 4.03
CA MET A 68 -10.75 12.54 4.64
C MET A 68 -10.24 11.44 5.60
N PRO A 69 -11.06 10.82 6.47
CA PRO A 69 -10.58 9.71 7.30
C PRO A 69 -10.19 8.45 6.51
N TYR A 70 -10.59 8.34 5.24
CA TYR A 70 -10.18 7.24 4.37
C TYR A 70 -8.81 7.49 3.74
N THR A 71 -8.40 8.74 3.55
CA THR A 71 -7.08 9.06 3.00
C THR A 71 -5.96 8.66 3.95
N ASP A 72 -6.16 8.81 5.27
CA ASP A 72 -5.29 8.26 6.32
C ASP A 72 -5.01 6.75 6.19
N ARG A 73 -5.93 6.01 5.57
CA ARG A 73 -5.88 4.55 5.50
C ARG A 73 -5.24 4.05 4.21
N VAL A 74 -4.92 4.94 3.26
CA VAL A 74 -4.23 4.57 2.02
C VAL A 74 -2.79 4.18 2.33
N ASP A 75 -2.08 5.05 3.05
CA ASP A 75 -0.80 4.77 3.68
C ASP A 75 -0.95 4.95 5.18
N TYR A 76 -0.95 3.82 5.90
CA TYR A 76 -1.16 3.81 7.34
C TYR A 76 0.07 4.25 8.14
N LEU A 77 1.24 4.41 7.50
CA LEU A 77 2.44 4.98 8.12
C LEU A 77 2.52 6.49 7.88
N ALA A 78 2.09 6.94 6.69
CA ALA A 78 2.20 8.33 6.23
C ALA A 78 0.84 9.05 6.14
N ALA A 79 -0.04 8.84 7.11
CA ALA A 79 -1.42 9.33 7.12
C ALA A 79 -1.53 10.86 6.89
N MET A 80 -0.63 11.64 7.49
CA MET A 80 -0.67 13.11 7.39
C MET A 80 -0.42 13.59 5.95
N PHE A 81 0.49 12.93 5.22
CA PHE A 81 0.76 13.24 3.82
C PHE A 81 -0.45 12.91 2.93
N CYS A 82 -1.10 11.77 3.15
CA CYS A 82 -2.29 11.40 2.38
C CYS A 82 -3.43 12.41 2.59
N ASN A 83 -3.65 12.86 3.83
CA ASN A 83 -4.64 13.89 4.13
C ASN A 83 -4.28 15.24 3.50
N GLU A 84 -3.01 15.65 3.56
CA GLU A 84 -2.56 16.90 2.96
C GLU A 84 -2.74 16.90 1.43
N VAL A 85 -2.46 15.79 0.75
CA VAL A 85 -2.69 15.65 -0.69
C VAL A 85 -4.18 15.79 -1.02
N TRP A 86 -5.07 15.13 -0.27
CA TRP A 86 -6.51 15.23 -0.47
C TRP A 86 -7.06 16.64 -0.19
N ALA A 87 -6.61 17.27 0.89
CA ALA A 87 -6.96 18.65 1.23
C ALA A 87 -6.51 19.61 0.12
N THR A 88 -5.24 19.51 -0.29
CA THR A 88 -4.66 20.38 -1.33
C THR A 88 -5.36 20.21 -2.68
N ALA A 89 -5.70 18.98 -3.07
CA ALA A 89 -6.47 18.72 -4.29
C ALA A 89 -7.88 19.34 -4.22
N SER A 90 -8.55 19.18 -3.08
CA SER A 90 -9.89 19.75 -2.84
C SER A 90 -9.87 21.29 -2.84
N GLU A 91 -8.86 21.88 -2.20
CA GLU A 91 -8.68 23.34 -2.12
C GLU A 91 -8.40 23.96 -3.49
N LYS A 92 -7.57 23.31 -4.30
CA LYS A 92 -7.31 23.73 -5.68
C LYS A 92 -8.58 23.66 -6.55
N LEU A 93 -9.39 22.62 -6.39
CA LEU A 93 -10.64 22.45 -7.14
C LEU A 93 -11.69 23.50 -6.75
N LEU A 94 -11.72 23.93 -5.49
CA LEU A 94 -12.67 24.89 -4.95
C LEU A 94 -12.13 26.34 -4.92
N GLU A 95 -10.91 26.56 -5.41
CA GLU A 95 -10.22 27.87 -5.40
C GLU A 95 -10.13 28.51 -4.00
N VAL A 96 -9.88 27.68 -2.97
CA VAL A 96 -9.78 28.12 -1.58
C VAL A 96 -8.36 28.53 -1.23
N GLU A 97 -8.18 29.76 -0.74
CA GLU A 97 -6.89 30.22 -0.21
C GLU A 97 -6.66 29.69 1.21
N VAL A 98 -5.53 28.99 1.40
CA VAL A 98 -5.15 28.42 2.70
C VAL A 98 -4.37 29.45 3.52
N PRO A 99 -4.75 29.75 4.77
CA PRO A 99 -4.01 30.67 5.62
C PRO A 99 -2.55 30.26 5.80
N LYS A 100 -1.63 31.23 5.81
CA LYS A 100 -0.18 30.98 5.97
C LYS A 100 0.17 30.13 7.19
N ARG A 101 -0.55 30.31 8.31
CA ARG A 101 -0.40 29.48 9.52
C ARG A 101 -0.72 28.01 9.27
N ALA A 102 -1.76 27.71 8.49
CA ALA A 102 -2.15 26.33 8.19
C ALA A 102 -1.11 25.63 7.31
N LEU A 103 -0.49 26.34 6.37
CA LEU A 103 0.63 25.80 5.57
C LEU A 103 1.83 25.42 6.45
N TYR A 104 2.17 26.25 7.43
CA TYR A 104 3.23 25.91 8.39
C TYR A 104 2.88 24.71 9.25
N LEU A 105 1.63 24.62 9.73
CA LEU A 105 1.19 23.48 10.51
C LEU A 105 1.27 22.18 9.69
N ARG A 106 0.84 22.21 8.42
CA ARG A 106 0.96 21.07 7.50
C ARG A 106 2.39 20.58 7.37
N CYS A 107 3.33 21.50 7.09
CA CYS A 107 4.75 21.20 7.01
C CYS A 107 5.28 20.55 8.30
N ILE A 108 4.99 21.15 9.46
CA ILE A 108 5.42 20.59 10.76
C ILE A 108 4.84 19.20 10.98
N THR A 109 3.53 19.00 10.72
CA THR A 109 2.88 17.69 10.92
C THR A 109 3.35 16.64 9.92
N GLY A 110 3.63 17.03 8.67
CA GLY A 110 4.18 16.15 7.65
C GLY A 110 5.57 15.69 8.01
N GLU A 111 6.46 16.61 8.42
CA GLU A 111 7.82 16.25 8.84
C GLU A 111 7.87 15.45 10.14
N LEU A 112 6.89 15.60 11.04
CA LEU A 112 6.74 14.72 12.20
C LEU A 112 6.31 13.30 11.84
N ASN A 113 5.66 13.10 10.69
CA ASN A 113 5.13 11.81 10.24
C ASN A 113 6.03 11.12 9.19
N ARG A 114 7.06 11.80 8.68
CA ARG A 114 8.07 11.26 7.74
C ARG A 114 9.00 10.26 8.40
#